data_AF-A0A3D5YHY7-F1
#
_entry.id   AF-A0A3D5YHY7-F1
#
_cell.length_a   1.000
_cell.length_b   1.000
_cell.length_c   1.000
_cell.angle_alpha   90.00
_cell.angle_beta   90.00
_cell.angle_gamma   90.00
#
_symmetry.space_group_name_H-M   'P 1'
#
loop_
_entity.id
_entity.type
_entity.pdbx_description
1 polymer ?
#
loop_
_entity_poly.entity_id
_entity_poly.type
_entity_poly.pdbx_seq_one_letter_code
_entity_poly.pdbx_strand_id
1 'polypeptide(L)'
;MDDEKQVLKRVKQIATDAKTVEEPKDPDQCNVYKICKLFLTPEEDAALRAKYQAGGLSYKEAKDYLYEKIMAFLKPIQDRYAQISDQEIIDLMKKNAVYVNELANKKLAEVYKKV
;
A
#
# COMPACT_ATOMS: atom_id res chain seq x y z
N MET A 1 -10.26 1.24 7.47
CA MET A 1 -8.92 0.78 7.04
C MET A 1 -8.33 -0.07 8.15
N ASP A 2 -7.42 -1.00 7.85
CA ASP A 2 -6.78 -1.82 8.90
C ASP A 2 -6.08 -0.91 9.92
N ASP A 3 -6.23 -1.22 11.21
CA ASP A 3 -5.52 -0.53 12.30
C ASP A 3 -4.07 -1.04 12.48
N GLU A 4 -3.30 -0.39 13.34
CA GLU A 4 -1.89 -0.73 13.60
C GLU A 4 -1.69 -2.20 14.01
N LYS A 5 -2.61 -2.75 14.83
CA LYS A 5 -2.55 -4.13 15.30
C LYS A 5 -2.85 -5.11 14.17
N GLN A 6 -3.80 -4.78 13.30
CA GLN A 6 -4.15 -5.57 12.13
C GLN A 6 -2.98 -5.58 11.12
N VAL A 7 -2.37 -4.43 10.85
CA VAL A 7 -1.19 -4.32 9.97
C VAL A 7 -0.03 -5.14 10.54
N LEU A 8 0.30 -4.97 11.83
CA LEU A 8 1.37 -5.72 12.49
C LEU A 8 1.14 -7.23 12.42
N LYS A 9 -0.10 -7.69 12.63
CA LYS A 9 -0.46 -9.10 12.54
C LYS A 9 -0.19 -9.66 11.15
N ARG A 10 -0.61 -8.94 10.09
CA ARG A 10 -0.38 -9.37 8.70
C ARG A 10 1.12 -9.44 8.37
N VAL A 11 1.89 -8.42 8.76
CA VAL A 11 3.34 -8.38 8.52
C VAL A 11 4.04 -9.55 9.20
N LYS A 12 3.67 -9.88 10.45
CA LYS A 12 4.22 -11.02 11.19
C LYS A 12 3.96 -12.36 10.51
N GLN A 13 2.82 -12.51 9.82
CA GLN A 13 2.39 -13.73 9.14
C GLN A 13 3.05 -13.97 7.77
N ILE A 14 3.83 -13.02 7.24
CA ILE A 14 4.50 -13.21 5.95
C ILE A 14 5.46 -14.41 6.03
N ALA A 15 5.29 -15.36 5.11
CA ALA A 15 6.13 -16.55 5.04
C ALA A 15 7.58 -16.20 4.68
N THR A 16 8.52 -16.82 5.39
CA THR A 16 9.98 -16.71 5.21
C THR A 16 10.57 -18.11 5.21
N ASP A 17 11.80 -18.28 4.70
CA ASP A 17 12.51 -19.56 4.83
C ASP A 17 13.05 -19.78 6.27
N ALA A 18 13.75 -20.89 6.48
CA ALA A 18 14.28 -21.31 7.78
C ALA A 18 15.76 -20.92 8.00
N LYS A 19 16.30 -19.95 7.26
CA LYS A 19 17.69 -19.48 7.45
C LYS A 19 17.89 -18.82 8.81
N THR A 20 19.06 -19.03 9.42
CA THR A 20 19.46 -18.36 10.66
C THR A 20 19.74 -16.87 10.41
N VAL A 21 20.04 -16.12 11.47
CA VAL A 21 20.30 -14.68 11.37
C VAL A 21 21.59 -14.42 10.61
N GLU A 22 22.62 -15.20 10.90
CA GLU A 22 23.97 -15.13 10.33
C GLU A 22 23.98 -15.50 8.85
N GLU A 23 23.10 -16.40 8.42
CA GLU A 23 23.01 -16.83 7.03
C GLU A 23 22.54 -15.71 6.09
N PRO A 24 23.25 -15.49 4.96
CA PRO A 24 22.80 -14.62 3.88
C PRO A 24 21.42 -15.01 3.36
N LYS A 25 20.56 -14.00 3.18
CA LYS A 25 19.19 -14.14 2.69
C LYS A 25 19.12 -13.70 1.23
N ASP A 26 18.27 -14.36 0.45
CA ASP A 26 18.05 -13.98 -0.95
C ASP A 26 16.88 -12.97 -1.03
N PRO A 27 17.15 -11.69 -1.37
CA PRO A 27 16.11 -10.69 -1.53
C PRO A 27 15.08 -11.06 -2.61
N ASP A 28 15.52 -11.76 -3.66
CA ASP A 28 14.69 -12.07 -4.83
C ASP A 28 13.78 -13.29 -4.58
N GLN A 29 14.00 -14.02 -3.49
CA GLN A 29 13.12 -15.10 -3.02
C GLN A 29 12.33 -14.74 -1.76
N CYS A 30 12.71 -13.67 -1.05
CA CYS A 30 12.04 -13.26 0.20
C CYS A 30 10.81 -12.37 -0.06
N ASN A 31 9.62 -12.84 0.35
CA ASN A 31 8.38 -12.06 0.24
C ASN A 31 8.39 -10.78 1.09
N VAL A 32 9.03 -10.80 2.26
CA VAL A 32 9.18 -9.60 3.11
C VAL A 32 9.95 -8.51 2.37
N TYR A 33 11.05 -8.88 1.71
CA TYR A 33 11.85 -7.95 0.91
C TYR A 33 11.06 -7.40 -0.28
N LYS A 34 10.41 -8.27 -1.06
CA LYS A 34 9.61 -7.87 -2.24
C LYS A 34 8.53 -6.84 -1.91
N ILE A 35 7.83 -7.03 -0.79
CA ILE A 35 6.81 -6.09 -0.34
C ILE A 35 7.48 -4.82 0.20
N CYS A 36 8.56 -4.93 0.98
CA CYS A 36 9.26 -3.78 1.54
C CYS A 36 9.75 -2.83 0.45
N LYS A 37 10.34 -3.37 -0.62
CA LYS A 37 10.83 -2.63 -1.79
C LYS A 37 9.80 -1.66 -2.40
N LEU A 38 8.50 -1.96 -2.30
CA LEU A 38 7.44 -1.09 -2.83
C LEU A 38 7.35 0.26 -2.10
N PHE A 39 7.94 0.36 -0.91
CA PHE A 39 7.91 1.55 -0.05
C PHE A 39 9.28 2.22 0.10
N LEU A 40 10.32 1.73 -0.59
CA LEU A 40 11.70 2.19 -0.44
C LEU A 40 12.09 3.13 -1.58
N THR A 41 12.97 4.08 -1.26
CA THR A 41 13.75 4.79 -2.30
C THR A 41 14.79 3.85 -2.91
N PRO A 42 15.39 4.18 -4.07
CA PRO A 42 16.47 3.39 -4.65
C PRO A 42 17.65 3.17 -3.69
N GLU A 43 17.98 4.17 -2.88
CA GLU A 43 19.07 4.11 -1.89
C GLU A 43 18.72 3.17 -0.74
N GLU A 44 17.48 3.24 -0.24
CA GLU A 44 16.98 2.35 0.81
C GLU A 44 16.87 0.90 0.33
N ASP A 45 16.43 0.67 -0.92
CA ASP A 45 16.40 -0.66 -1.54
C ASP A 45 17.82 -1.24 -1.63
N ALA A 46 18.79 -0.47 -2.12
CA ALA A 46 20.18 -0.89 -2.21
C ALA A 46 20.78 -1.22 -0.83
N ALA A 47 20.51 -0.38 0.19
CA ALA A 47 20.98 -0.60 1.55
C ALA A 47 20.35 -1.85 2.18
N LEU A 48 19.05 -2.07 2.00
CA LEU A 48 18.38 -3.27 2.49
C LEU A 48 18.89 -4.51 1.77
N ARG A 49 19.11 -4.44 0.46
CA ARG A 49 19.65 -5.54 -0.34
C ARG A 49 21.03 -5.98 0.16
N ALA A 50 21.91 -5.01 0.43
CA ALA A 50 23.23 -5.28 1.00
C ALA A 50 23.14 -5.98 2.36
N LYS A 51 22.22 -5.57 3.25
CA LYS A 51 22.01 -6.22 4.55
C LYS A 51 21.52 -7.67 4.41
N TYR A 52 20.62 -7.93 3.47
CA TYR A 52 20.15 -9.30 3.19
C TYR A 52 21.31 -10.20 2.73
N GLN A 53 22.15 -9.70 1.83
CA GLN A 53 23.24 -10.46 1.22
C GLN A 53 24.47 -10.62 2.15
N ALA A 54 24.70 -9.67 3.06
CA ALA A 54 25.81 -9.73 4.02
C ALA A 54 25.60 -10.77 5.13
N GLY A 55 24.35 -11.18 5.38
CA GLY A 55 23.99 -11.93 6.59
C GLY A 55 23.90 -11.03 7.82
N GLY A 56 23.45 -11.58 8.94
CA GLY A 56 23.27 -10.84 10.21
C GLY A 56 21.93 -10.11 10.35
N LEU A 57 21.05 -10.14 9.33
CA LEU A 57 19.70 -9.58 9.39
C LEU A 57 18.68 -10.69 9.70
N SER A 58 17.97 -10.59 10.81
CA SER A 58 16.88 -11.53 11.13
C SER A 58 15.60 -11.24 10.35
N TYR A 59 14.75 -12.25 10.16
CA TYR A 59 13.41 -12.04 9.59
C TYR A 59 12.51 -11.19 10.46
N LYS A 60 12.75 -11.16 11.78
CA LYS A 60 12.04 -10.25 12.69
C LYS A 60 12.40 -8.81 12.35
N GLU A 61 13.68 -8.47 12.26
CA GLU A 61 14.12 -7.10 11.91
C GLU A 61 13.64 -6.69 10.52
N ALA A 62 13.71 -7.59 9.54
CA ALA A 62 13.17 -7.32 8.21
C ALA A 62 11.66 -7.03 8.21
N LYS A 63 10.89 -7.76 9.03
CA LYS A 63 9.45 -7.56 9.20
C LYS A 63 9.14 -6.28 9.98
N ASP A 64 9.92 -5.96 11.00
CA ASP A 64 9.76 -4.72 11.76
C ASP A 64 10.03 -3.51 10.86
N TYR A 65 11.09 -3.55 10.04
CA TYR A 65 11.37 -2.51 9.05
C TYR A 65 10.26 -2.37 8.00
N LEU A 66 9.72 -3.49 7.51
CA LEU A 66 8.55 -3.47 6.62
C LEU A 66 7.33 -2.82 7.30
N TYR A 67 7.07 -3.16 8.56
CA TYR A 67 5.97 -2.58 9.33
C TYR A 67 6.11 -1.06 9.46
N GLU A 68 7.30 -0.58 9.81
CA GLU A 68 7.59 0.86 9.90
C GLU A 68 7.30 1.58 8.58
N LYS A 69 7.75 1.00 7.45
CA LYS A 69 7.52 1.57 6.12
C LYS A 69 6.04 1.59 5.73
N ILE A 70 5.31 0.51 5.98
CA ILE A 70 3.86 0.46 5.74
C ILE A 70 3.15 1.50 6.59
N MET A 71 3.48 1.61 7.88
CA MET A 71 2.82 2.56 8.77
C MET A 71 3.11 4.01 8.40
N ALA A 72 4.36 4.34 8.04
CA ALA A 72 4.72 5.66 7.55
C ALA A 72 3.92 6.05 6.29
N PHE A 73 3.64 5.08 5.41
CA PHE A 73 2.83 5.30 4.21
C PHE A 73 1.32 5.40 4.51
N LEU A 74 0.79 4.50 5.34
CA LEU A 74 -0.65 4.42 5.61
C LEU A 74 -1.16 5.50 6.55
N LYS A 75 -0.36 5.92 7.54
CA LYS A 75 -0.80 6.87 8.56
C LYS A 75 -1.40 8.16 8.00
N PRO A 76 -0.77 8.89 7.06
CA PRO A 76 -1.38 10.09 6.49
C PRO A 76 -2.67 9.81 5.71
N ILE A 77 -2.79 8.62 5.10
CA ILE A 77 -4.01 8.21 4.38
C ILE A 77 -5.14 7.91 5.37
N GLN A 78 -4.83 7.20 6.45
CA GLN A 78 -5.76 6.88 7.53
C GLN A 78 -6.26 8.16 8.23
N ASP A 79 -5.36 9.09 8.53
CA ASP A 79 -5.69 10.36 9.17
C ASP A 79 -6.59 11.21 8.26
N ARG A 80 -6.27 11.29 6.97
CA ARG A 80 -7.14 11.96 5.99
C ARG A 80 -8.49 11.26 5.87
N TYR A 81 -8.52 9.93 5.79
CA TYR A 81 -9.76 9.17 5.70
C TYR A 81 -10.67 9.43 6.91
N ALA A 82 -10.10 9.49 8.12
CA ALA A 82 -10.84 9.76 9.35
C ALA A 82 -11.41 11.18 9.44
N GLN A 83 -10.85 12.14 8.70
CA GLN A 83 -11.31 13.52 8.65
C GLN A 83 -12.44 13.75 7.63
N ILE A 84 -12.68 12.81 6.71
CA ILE A 84 -13.72 12.95 5.69
C ILE A 84 -15.09 12.68 6.32
N SER A 85 -15.97 13.67 6.24
CA SER A 85 -17.37 13.54 6.66
C SER A 85 -18.26 12.98 5.55
N ASP A 86 -19.37 12.34 5.95
CA ASP A 86 -20.41 11.88 5.01
C ASP A 86 -20.94 13.02 4.14
N GLN A 87 -21.06 14.22 4.70
CA GLN A 87 -21.53 15.39 3.97
C GLN A 87 -20.56 15.80 2.85
N GLU A 88 -19.26 15.82 3.12
CA GLU A 88 -18.24 16.08 2.09
C GLU A 88 -18.28 15.04 0.97
N ILE A 89 -18.50 13.77 1.30
CA ILE A 89 -18.67 12.69 0.31
C ILE A 89 -19.90 12.96 -0.55
N ILE A 90 -21.05 13.25 0.08
CA ILE A 90 -22.31 13.53 -0.61
C ILE A 90 -22.16 14.73 -1.55
N ASP A 91 -21.52 15.81 -1.09
CA ASP A 91 -21.37 17.03 -1.88
C ASP A 91 -20.40 16.81 -3.05
N LEU A 92 -19.32 16.05 -2.85
CA LEU A 92 -18.43 15.62 -3.93
C LEU A 92 -19.18 14.78 -4.97
N MET A 93 -20.01 13.84 -4.52
CA MET A 93 -20.82 12.99 -5.41
C MET A 93 -21.83 13.82 -6.22
N LYS A 94 -22.57 14.73 -5.56
CA LYS A 94 -23.53 15.63 -6.24
C LYS A 94 -22.85 16.49 -7.28
N LYS A 95 -21.72 17.10 -6.95
CA LYS A 95 -20.93 17.93 -7.88
C LYS A 95 -20.53 17.14 -9.12
N ASN A 96 -19.99 15.94 -8.94
CA ASN A 96 -19.57 15.09 -10.06
C ASN A 96 -20.76 14.55 -10.86
N ALA A 97 -21.89 14.27 -10.22
CA ALA A 97 -23.09 13.78 -10.88
C ALA A 97 -23.61 14.78 -11.93
N VAL A 98 -23.51 16.10 -11.69
CA VAL A 98 -23.90 17.11 -12.68
C VAL A 98 -23.13 16.93 -13.99
N TYR A 99 -21.80 16.88 -13.91
CA TYR A 99 -20.93 16.72 -15.09
C TYR A 99 -21.20 15.39 -15.83
N VAL A 100 -21.32 14.30 -15.08
CA VAL A 100 -21.56 12.97 -15.67
C VAL A 100 -22.94 12.91 -16.34
N ASN A 101 -23.97 13.49 -15.72
CA ASN A 101 -25.31 13.52 -16.27
C ASN A 101 -25.40 14.34 -17.55
N GLU A 102 -24.69 15.47 -17.65
CA GLU A 102 -24.63 16.24 -18.89
C GLU A 102 -24.07 15.41 -20.05
N LEU A 103 -22.98 14.66 -19.81
CA LEU A 103 -22.38 13.78 -20.81
C LEU A 103 -23.33 12.65 -21.20
N ALA A 104 -23.98 12.01 -20.22
CA ALA A 104 -24.94 10.96 -20.45
C ALA A 104 -26.16 11.45 -21.25
N ASN A 105 -26.72 12.61 -20.91
CA ASN A 105 -27.88 13.18 -21.58
C ASN A 105 -27.58 13.57 -23.03
N LYS A 106 -26.39 14.13 -23.31
CA LYS A 106 -25.93 14.37 -24.68
C LYS A 106 -25.93 13.06 -25.48
N LYS A 107 -25.42 11.98 -24.89
CA LYS A 107 -25.38 10.68 -25.56
C LYS A 107 -26.76 10.09 -25.81
N LEU A 108 -27.66 10.18 -24.83
CA LEU A 108 -29.05 9.73 -24.97
C LEU A 108 -29.77 10.49 -26.09
N ALA A 109 -29.56 11.80 -26.19
CA ALA A 109 -30.15 12.61 -27.26
C ALA A 109 -29.67 12.18 -28.66
N GLU A 110 -28.40 11.80 -28.83
CA GLU A 110 -27.90 11.23 -30.09
C GLU A 110 -28.57 9.88 -30.42
N VAL A 111 -28.74 9.01 -29.43
CA VAL A 111 -29.37 7.70 -29.60
C VAL A 111 -30.84 7.88 -29.99
N TYR A 112 -31.58 8.73 -29.30
CA TYR A 112 -32.98 9.01 -29.60
C TYR A 112 -33.21 9.64 -30.98
N LYS A 113 -32.23 10.34 -31.56
CA LYS A 113 -32.33 10.85 -32.95
C LYS A 113 -32.15 9.76 -34.02
N LYS A 114 -31.62 8.59 -33.65
CA LYS A 114 -31.31 7.49 -34.57
C LYS A 114 -32.33 6.35 -34.51
N VAL A 115 -33.26 6.40 -33.57
CA VAL A 115 -34.42 5.51 -33.44
C VAL A 115 -35.63 6.23 -34.01
#